data_AF-A0A1G3ZQH2-F1
#
_entry.id   AF-A0A1G3ZQH2-F1
#
_cell.length_a   1.000
_cell.length_b   1.000
_cell.length_c   1.000
_cell.angle_alpha   90.00
_cell.angle_beta   90.00
_cell.angle_gamma   90.00
#
_symmetry.space_group_name_H-M   'P 1'
#
loop_
_entity.id
_entity.type
_entity.pdbx_description
1 polymer ?
#
loop_
_entity_poly.entity_id
_entity_poly.type
_entity_poly.pdbx_seq_one_letter_code
_entity_poly.pdbx_strand_id
1 'polypeptide(L)'
;MGGKTTFCHEYKNEMLAGIPNLKWIDIIRDPRAMHASGLTGHYSFSLNRLSQMWWRTYVQTSLAAKARFSQRYLLVRYEDMITQRQQTLERIADFLGLQDFNYVDWERNCDITMSDGRRFGSNSSFNDNNEVIDGRLQSTEGVHFDPRPLARWKTVLSEEQKQLLTLINRRYIGKMGYEDMPIRYTPRLLLQAAAVGACYLAGVSPLSHRTNRVLRRLLALVQNRRDGSD
;
A
#
# COMPACT_ATOMS: atom_id res chain seq x y z
N MET A 1 4.92 -18.47 -16.83
CA MET A 1 4.03 -18.63 -15.66
C MET A 1 4.24 -17.44 -14.73
N GLY A 2 3.17 -16.87 -14.20
CA GLY A 2 3.22 -15.75 -13.26
C GLY A 2 2.46 -16.08 -11.98
N GLY A 3 2.78 -15.40 -10.88
CA GLY A 3 2.09 -15.52 -9.61
C GLY A 3 1.92 -14.14 -8.96
N LYS A 4 0.89 -13.98 -8.14
CA LYS A 4 0.62 -12.76 -7.39
C LYS A 4 0.46 -13.10 -5.92
N THR A 5 1.26 -12.48 -5.07
CA THR A 5 1.14 -12.58 -3.61
C THR A 5 1.57 -11.28 -2.97
N THR A 6 0.84 -10.85 -1.94
CA THR A 6 1.03 -9.53 -1.29
C THR A 6 2.17 -9.55 -0.28
N PHE A 7 2.54 -10.71 0.26
CA PHE A 7 3.42 -10.82 1.44
C PHE A 7 4.81 -11.41 1.13
N CYS A 8 5.10 -11.76 -0.12
CA CYS A 8 6.42 -12.31 -0.49
C CYS A 8 7.50 -11.25 -0.74
N HIS A 9 7.17 -9.96 -0.58
CA HIS A 9 8.09 -8.85 -0.83
C HIS A 9 9.42 -9.01 -0.08
N GLU A 10 9.38 -9.55 1.14
CA GLU A 10 10.56 -9.76 1.98
C GLU A 10 11.57 -10.73 1.36
N TYR A 11 11.11 -11.67 0.53
CA TYR A 11 11.95 -12.70 -0.11
C TYR A 11 12.40 -12.31 -1.51
N LYS A 12 12.04 -11.12 -2.00
CA LYS A 12 12.25 -10.77 -3.41
C LYS A 12 13.72 -10.76 -3.81
N ASN A 13 14.61 -10.36 -2.91
CA ASN A 13 16.03 -10.27 -3.22
C ASN A 13 16.65 -11.67 -3.37
N GLU A 14 16.27 -12.58 -2.48
CA GLU A 14 16.66 -13.98 -2.47
C GLU A 14 16.11 -14.68 -3.72
N MET A 15 14.83 -14.45 -4.04
CA MET A 15 14.19 -15.03 -5.23
C MET A 15 14.83 -14.50 -6.53
N LEU A 16 15.06 -13.20 -6.64
CA LEU A 16 15.73 -12.61 -7.80
C LEU A 16 17.18 -13.07 -7.93
N ALA A 17 17.88 -13.31 -6.81
CA ALA A 17 19.24 -13.84 -6.85
C ALA A 17 19.28 -15.34 -7.23
N GLY A 18 18.34 -16.14 -6.70
CA GLY A 18 18.37 -17.59 -6.81
C GLY A 18 17.64 -18.18 -8.03
N ILE A 19 16.69 -17.45 -8.62
CA ILE A 19 15.91 -17.94 -9.77
C ILE A 19 16.35 -17.20 -11.04
N PRO A 20 17.09 -17.87 -11.96
CA PRO A 20 17.46 -17.29 -13.24
C PRO A 20 16.21 -16.85 -14.02
N ASN A 21 16.29 -15.70 -14.68
CA ASN A 21 15.21 -15.14 -15.51
C ASN A 21 13.91 -14.75 -14.77
N LEU A 22 13.83 -14.90 -13.44
CA LEU A 22 12.70 -14.35 -12.67
C LEU A 22 12.62 -12.84 -12.91
N LYS A 23 11.46 -12.38 -13.37
CA LYS A 23 11.08 -10.96 -13.42
C LYS A 23 10.14 -10.65 -12.26
N TRP A 24 10.39 -9.53 -11.59
CA TRP A 24 9.59 -9.09 -10.44
C TRP A 24 8.98 -7.73 -10.70
N ILE A 25 7.70 -7.58 -10.36
CA ILE A 25 6.99 -6.30 -10.45
C ILE A 25 6.46 -5.97 -9.07
N ASP A 26 7.01 -4.93 -8.46
CA ASP A 26 6.41 -4.35 -7.26
C ASP A 26 5.44 -3.25 -7.66
N ILE A 27 4.21 -3.33 -7.14
CA ILE A 27 3.23 -2.26 -7.24
C ILE A 27 3.24 -1.51 -5.91
N ILE A 28 3.49 -0.21 -5.98
CA ILE A 28 3.52 0.68 -4.82
C ILE A 28 2.39 1.69 -4.92
N ARG A 29 1.73 1.95 -3.80
CA ARG A 29 0.59 2.87 -3.71
C ARG A 29 0.88 3.95 -2.68
N ASP A 30 0.24 5.10 -2.79
CA ASP A 30 0.28 6.13 -1.75
C ASP A 30 0.00 5.50 -0.36
N PRO A 31 0.86 5.70 0.65
CA PRO A 31 0.69 5.08 1.97
C PRO A 31 -0.62 5.50 2.64
N ARG A 32 -1.15 6.69 2.33
CA ARG A 32 -2.44 7.18 2.84
C ARG A 32 -3.60 6.45 2.18
N ALA A 33 -3.55 6.27 0.87
CA ALA A 33 -4.55 5.48 0.13
C ALA A 33 -4.55 4.00 0.55
N MET A 34 -3.35 3.43 0.75
CA MET A 34 -3.18 2.07 1.26
C MET A 34 -3.78 1.92 2.66
N HIS A 35 -3.51 2.88 3.56
CA HIS A 35 -4.07 2.84 4.91
C HIS A 35 -5.59 3.00 4.91
N ALA A 36 -6.14 3.94 4.14
CA ALA A 36 -7.58 4.12 4.00
C ALA A 36 -8.26 2.84 3.49
N SER A 37 -7.63 2.11 2.56
CA SER A 37 -8.12 0.82 2.07
C SER A 37 -8.08 -0.30 3.12
N GLY A 38 -7.16 -0.19 4.07
CA GLY A 38 -6.91 -1.18 5.12
C GLY A 38 -7.76 -1.03 6.38
N LEU A 39 -8.35 0.15 6.60
CA LEU A 39 -9.29 0.38 7.70
C LEU A 39 -10.59 -0.44 7.56
N THR A 40 -10.87 -0.94 6.35
CA THR A 40 -12.19 -1.44 5.95
C THR A 40 -12.13 -2.72 5.14
N GLY A 41 -10.94 -3.13 4.69
CA GLY A 41 -10.76 -4.27 3.79
C GLY A 41 -10.55 -5.62 4.46
N HIS A 42 -10.55 -6.67 3.63
CA HIS A 42 -10.23 -8.05 4.02
C HIS A 42 -8.91 -8.20 4.79
N TYR A 43 -7.96 -7.31 4.52
CA TYR A 43 -6.78 -7.15 5.35
C TYR A 43 -7.13 -6.07 6.37
N SER A 44 -7.64 -6.48 7.54
CA SER A 44 -7.85 -5.57 8.66
C SER A 44 -6.48 -5.13 9.17
N PHE A 45 -5.95 -4.08 8.56
CA PHE A 45 -4.84 -3.36 9.13
C PHE A 45 -5.45 -2.58 10.28
N SER A 46 -5.50 -3.22 11.46
CA SER A 46 -5.62 -2.48 12.70
C SER A 46 -4.67 -1.28 12.60
N LEU A 47 -5.06 -0.14 13.17
CA LEU A 47 -4.21 1.05 13.35
C LEU A 47 -2.92 0.78 14.14
N ASN A 48 -2.49 -0.48 14.25
CA ASN A 48 -1.16 -0.92 14.53
C ASN A 48 -0.20 -0.20 13.55
N ARG A 49 0.27 0.93 14.07
CA ARG A 49 1.36 1.83 13.68
C ARG A 49 2.52 1.16 12.93
N LEU A 50 2.70 -0.14 13.17
CA LEU A 50 3.66 -0.99 12.48
C LEU A 50 3.40 -1.04 10.97
N SER A 51 2.17 -1.32 10.50
CA SER A 51 1.82 -1.41 9.05
C SER A 51 2.28 -0.20 8.23
N GLN A 52 2.29 0.98 8.85
CA GLN A 52 2.68 2.25 8.23
C GLN A 52 4.21 2.36 8.02
N MET A 53 5.00 1.71 8.87
CA MET A 53 6.47 1.69 8.77
C MET A 53 6.96 0.69 7.74
N TRP A 54 6.21 -0.38 7.51
CA TRP A 54 6.54 -1.37 6.49
C TRP A 54 6.49 -0.76 5.10
N TRP A 55 5.56 0.17 4.84
CA TRP A 55 5.54 0.88 3.56
C TRP A 55 6.90 1.54 3.27
N ARG A 56 7.49 2.21 4.25
CA ARG A 56 8.82 2.82 4.12
C ARG A 56 9.90 1.79 3.76
N THR A 57 9.93 0.69 4.50
CA THR A 57 10.86 -0.43 4.24
C THR A 57 10.62 -1.04 2.87
N TYR A 58 9.36 -1.15 2.44
CA TYR A 58 8.97 -1.67 1.15
C TYR A 58 9.44 -0.76 0.02
N VAL A 59 9.28 0.56 0.15
CA VAL A 59 9.83 1.52 -0.83
C VAL A 59 11.36 1.38 -0.89
N GLN A 60 12.02 1.39 0.27
CA GLN A 60 13.48 1.37 0.34
C GLN A 60 14.07 0.12 -0.32
N THR A 61 13.57 -1.05 0.03
CA THR A 61 13.98 -2.33 -0.55
C THR A 61 13.61 -2.43 -2.04
N SER A 62 12.51 -1.80 -2.46
CA SER A 62 12.12 -1.72 -3.88
C SER A 62 13.08 -0.87 -4.70
N LEU A 63 13.48 0.28 -4.17
CA LEU A 63 14.49 1.13 -4.80
C LEU A 63 15.85 0.42 -4.87
N ALA A 64 16.24 -0.30 -3.81
CA ALA A 64 17.45 -1.10 -3.81
C ALA A 64 17.40 -2.25 -4.83
N ALA A 65 16.28 -2.98 -4.91
CA ALA A 65 16.08 -4.05 -5.89
C ALA A 65 16.08 -3.51 -7.32
N LYS A 66 15.46 -2.34 -7.57
CA LYS A 66 15.51 -1.66 -8.87
C LYS A 66 16.93 -1.31 -9.29
N ALA A 67 17.76 -0.84 -8.36
CA ALA A 67 19.16 -0.54 -8.63
C ALA A 67 19.98 -1.81 -8.91
N ARG A 68 19.75 -2.89 -8.15
CA ARG A 68 20.52 -4.14 -8.25
C ARG A 68 20.11 -5.05 -9.41
N PHE A 69 18.83 -5.09 -9.74
CA PHE A 69 18.23 -6.04 -10.68
C PHE A 69 17.46 -5.32 -11.81
N SER A 70 18.01 -4.21 -12.33
CA SER A 70 17.31 -3.29 -13.24
C SER A 70 16.63 -3.94 -14.46
N GLN A 71 17.19 -5.03 -15.01
CA GLN A 71 16.62 -5.78 -16.15
C GLN A 71 15.53 -6.79 -15.75
N ARG A 72 15.45 -7.13 -14.46
CA ARG A 72 14.57 -8.17 -13.90
C ARG A 72 13.63 -7.63 -12.83
N TYR A 73 13.62 -6.33 -12.62
CA TYR A 73 12.82 -5.68 -11.59
C TYR A 73 12.16 -4.41 -12.12
N LEU A 74 10.85 -4.36 -12.01
CA LEU A 74 10.03 -3.20 -12.34
C LEU A 74 9.30 -2.70 -11.10
N LEU A 75 9.37 -1.39 -10.88
CA LEU A 75 8.58 -0.70 -9.84
C LEU A 75 7.50 0.11 -10.54
N VAL A 76 6.25 -0.14 -10.20
CA VAL A 76 5.07 0.50 -10.79
C VAL A 76 4.28 1.20 -9.70
N ARG A 77 3.87 2.44 -9.95
CA ARG A 77 2.90 3.11 -9.07
C ARG A 77 1.49 2.66 -9.41
N TYR A 78 0.70 2.34 -8.40
CA TYR A 78 -0.71 2.01 -8.55
C TYR A 78 -1.47 3.15 -9.23
N GLU A 79 -1.17 4.39 -8.86
CA GLU A 79 -1.78 5.60 -9.39
C GLU A 79 -1.58 5.73 -10.91
N ASP A 80 -0.38 5.37 -11.40
CA ASP A 80 -0.06 5.39 -12.84
C ASP A 80 -0.83 4.27 -13.57
N MET A 81 -0.98 3.09 -12.96
CA MET A 81 -1.79 2.02 -13.53
C MET A 81 -3.24 2.41 -13.74
N ILE A 82 -3.77 3.34 -12.94
CA ILE A 82 -5.16 3.80 -13.03
C ILE A 82 -5.31 5.01 -13.98
N THR A 83 -4.37 5.95 -13.91
CA THR A 83 -4.46 7.25 -14.61
C THR A 83 -3.73 7.28 -15.95
N GLN A 84 -2.73 6.42 -16.14
CA GLN A 84 -1.88 6.29 -17.33
C GLN A 84 -1.86 4.82 -17.79
N ARG A 85 -3.06 4.24 -17.94
CA ARG A 85 -3.27 2.78 -18.09
C ARG A 85 -2.49 2.20 -19.26
N GLN A 86 -2.70 2.76 -20.45
CA GLN A 86 -2.05 2.31 -21.69
C GLN A 86 -0.53 2.31 -21.54
N GLN A 87 0.04 3.48 -21.25
CA GLN A 87 1.48 3.66 -21.07
C GLN A 87 2.05 2.71 -20.00
N THR A 88 1.32 2.52 -18.90
CA THR A 88 1.80 1.66 -17.80
C THR A 88 1.75 0.18 -18.17
N LEU A 89 0.69 -0.29 -18.83
CA LEU A 89 0.55 -1.68 -19.24
C LEU A 89 1.49 -2.03 -20.41
N GLU A 90 1.66 -1.15 -21.38
CA GLU A 90 2.65 -1.32 -22.46
C GLU A 90 4.06 -1.42 -21.86
N ARG A 91 4.43 -0.55 -20.92
CA ARG A 91 5.71 -0.66 -20.20
C ARG A 91 5.87 -1.99 -19.45
N ILE A 92 4.80 -2.50 -18.85
CA ILE A 92 4.82 -3.81 -18.18
C ILE A 92 4.99 -4.94 -19.21
N ALA A 93 4.29 -4.87 -20.33
CA ALA A 93 4.40 -5.84 -21.42
C ALA A 93 5.81 -5.88 -22.00
N ASP A 94 6.40 -4.72 -22.29
CA ASP A 94 7.79 -4.58 -22.73
C ASP A 94 8.75 -5.19 -21.72
N PHE A 95 8.59 -4.84 -20.44
CA PHE A 95 9.39 -5.39 -19.35
C PHE A 95 9.28 -6.92 -19.30
N LEU A 96 8.10 -7.48 -19.54
CA LEU A 96 7.87 -8.92 -19.58
C LEU A 96 8.37 -9.58 -20.87
N GLY A 97 8.58 -8.81 -21.95
CA GLY A 97 8.98 -9.30 -23.26
C GLY A 97 7.80 -9.78 -24.10
N LEU A 98 6.61 -9.22 -23.89
CA LEU A 98 5.38 -9.54 -24.63
C LEU A 98 5.33 -8.70 -25.90
N GLN A 99 5.91 -9.21 -27.00
CA GLN A 99 6.10 -8.45 -28.24
C GLN A 99 4.79 -8.05 -28.94
N ASP A 100 3.73 -8.84 -28.79
CA ASP A 100 2.44 -8.63 -29.45
C ASP A 100 1.38 -8.00 -28.53
N PHE A 101 1.79 -7.41 -27.41
CA PHE A 101 0.82 -6.76 -26.53
C PHE A 101 0.29 -5.47 -27.16
N ASN A 102 -1.02 -5.43 -27.39
CA ASN A 102 -1.74 -4.23 -27.82
C ASN A 102 -2.75 -3.84 -26.73
N TYR A 103 -2.59 -2.64 -26.15
CA TYR A 103 -3.48 -2.19 -25.08
C TYR A 103 -4.94 -2.06 -25.52
N VAL A 104 -5.20 -1.54 -26.73
CA VAL A 104 -6.58 -1.30 -27.22
C VAL A 104 -7.30 -2.63 -27.44
N ASP A 105 -6.61 -3.60 -28.04
CA ASP A 105 -7.16 -4.93 -28.25
C ASP A 105 -7.32 -5.67 -26.92
N TRP A 106 -6.36 -5.54 -26.00
CA TRP A 106 -6.47 -6.08 -24.66
C TRP A 106 -7.66 -5.47 -23.91
N GLU A 107 -7.83 -4.15 -23.89
CA GLU A 107 -8.92 -3.49 -23.15
C GLU A 107 -10.30 -3.86 -23.70
N ARG A 108 -10.45 -4.02 -25.02
CA ARG A 108 -11.70 -4.47 -25.64
C ARG A 108 -12.02 -5.93 -25.36
N ASN A 109 -11.00 -6.79 -25.39
CA ASN A 109 -11.14 -8.25 -25.31
C ASN A 109 -10.78 -8.82 -23.94
N CYS A 110 -10.52 -7.97 -22.93
CA CYS A 110 -10.16 -8.41 -21.60
C CYS A 110 -11.35 -9.12 -20.96
N ASP A 111 -11.33 -10.44 -21.00
CA ASP A 111 -12.33 -11.27 -20.33
C ASP A 111 -11.67 -12.04 -19.20
N ILE A 112 -11.20 -11.31 -18.19
CA ILE A 112 -10.75 -11.93 -16.94
C ILE A 112 -12.01 -12.40 -16.23
N THR A 113 -12.18 -13.71 -16.13
CA THR A 113 -13.28 -14.31 -15.37
C THR A 113 -12.80 -14.75 -13.99
N MET A 114 -13.70 -14.65 -13.01
CA MET A 114 -13.54 -15.26 -11.71
C MET A 114 -13.80 -16.77 -11.82
N SER A 115 -13.43 -17.54 -10.79
CA SER A 115 -13.66 -19.00 -10.75
C SER A 115 -15.14 -19.39 -10.82
N ASP A 116 -16.05 -18.45 -10.56
CA ASP A 116 -17.51 -18.61 -10.65
C ASP A 116 -18.08 -18.18 -12.02
N GLY A 117 -17.23 -17.83 -12.98
CA GLY A 117 -17.62 -17.44 -14.34
C GLY A 117 -18.01 -15.97 -14.51
N ARG A 118 -18.11 -15.18 -13.43
CA ARG A 118 -18.38 -13.73 -13.54
C ARG A 118 -17.18 -12.99 -14.10
N ARG A 119 -17.42 -11.88 -14.82
CA ARG A 119 -16.32 -11.01 -15.26
C ARG A 119 -15.71 -10.31 -14.05
N PHE A 120 -14.41 -10.51 -13.85
CA PHE A 120 -13.63 -9.83 -12.84
C PHE A 120 -13.61 -8.33 -13.14
N GLY A 121 -13.92 -7.49 -12.15
CA GLY A 121 -13.53 -6.08 -12.18
C GLY A 121 -12.88 -5.66 -10.88
N SER A 122 -13.05 -4.40 -10.49
CA SER A 122 -12.27 -3.80 -9.41
C SER A 122 -12.72 -4.31 -8.05
N ASN A 123 -11.74 -4.66 -7.23
CA ASN A 123 -11.91 -5.06 -5.83
C ASN A 123 -11.94 -3.82 -4.94
N SER A 124 -13.07 -3.55 -4.29
CA SER A 124 -13.22 -2.44 -3.35
C SER A 124 -13.72 -2.93 -1.98
N SER A 125 -13.15 -2.38 -0.91
CA SER A 125 -13.63 -2.52 0.47
C SER A 125 -14.76 -1.52 0.81
N PHE A 126 -15.21 -0.76 -0.19
CA PHE A 126 -16.17 0.33 -0.06
C PHE A 126 -17.24 0.20 -1.13
N ASN A 127 -18.47 0.58 -0.78
CA ASN A 127 -19.59 0.65 -1.71
C ASN A 127 -19.50 1.93 -2.58
N ASP A 128 -20.48 2.12 -3.45
CA ASP A 128 -20.55 3.27 -4.36
C ASP A 128 -20.67 4.62 -3.62
N ASN A 129 -21.18 4.62 -2.38
CA ASN A 129 -21.29 5.79 -1.52
C ASN A 129 -20.01 6.09 -0.71
N ASN A 130 -18.91 5.37 -0.95
CA ASN A 130 -17.70 5.38 -0.11
C ASN A 130 -17.95 4.95 1.36
N GLU A 131 -19.02 4.23 1.62
CA GLU A 131 -19.27 3.62 2.92
C GLU A 131 -18.54 2.27 2.98
N VAL A 132 -18.20 1.88 4.21
CA VAL A 132 -17.47 0.66 4.50
C VAL A 132 -18.35 -0.56 4.28
N ILE A 133 -17.86 -1.54 3.53
CA ILE A 133 -18.51 -2.86 3.44
C ILE A 133 -17.77 -3.79 4.39
N ASP A 134 -18.40 -4.14 5.51
CA ASP A 134 -17.79 -4.95 6.54
C ASP A 134 -17.44 -6.36 6.02
N GLY A 135 -16.15 -6.70 6.04
CA GLY A 135 -15.63 -8.04 5.79
C GLY A 135 -15.86 -8.63 4.38
N ARG A 136 -16.39 -7.87 3.41
CA ARG A 136 -16.68 -8.35 2.05
C ARG A 136 -16.07 -7.43 0.98
N LEU A 137 -15.21 -7.99 0.14
CA LEU A 137 -14.71 -7.44 -1.10
C LEU A 137 -15.88 -7.40 -2.05
N GLN A 138 -16.31 -6.20 -2.41
CA GLN A 138 -17.21 -6.04 -3.53
C GLN A 138 -16.35 -6.00 -4.78
N SER A 139 -16.51 -7.02 -5.64
CA SER A 139 -16.08 -6.91 -7.02
C SER A 139 -17.13 -6.09 -7.78
N THR A 140 -16.70 -5.01 -8.39
CA THR A 140 -17.51 -4.34 -9.41
C THR A 140 -17.35 -5.14 -10.70
N GLU A 141 -18.44 -5.59 -11.30
CA GLU A 141 -18.37 -6.34 -12.55
C GLU A 141 -17.95 -5.41 -13.70
N GLY A 142 -16.97 -5.83 -14.51
CA GLY A 142 -16.58 -5.15 -15.75
C GLY A 142 -15.77 -3.85 -15.64
N VAL A 143 -15.57 -3.28 -14.44
CA VAL A 143 -14.72 -2.08 -14.26
C VAL A 143 -13.33 -2.48 -13.76
N HIS A 144 -12.35 -2.64 -14.65
CA HIS A 144 -11.00 -3.10 -14.27
C HIS A 144 -10.16 -2.03 -13.53
N PHE A 145 -10.29 -0.75 -13.88
CA PHE A 145 -9.48 0.35 -13.33
C PHE A 145 -10.36 1.46 -12.74
N ASP A 146 -10.79 1.28 -11.49
CA ASP A 146 -11.58 2.27 -10.77
C ASP A 146 -10.69 3.38 -10.17
N PRO A 147 -10.91 4.67 -10.50
CA PRO A 147 -10.15 5.80 -9.94
C PRO A 147 -10.59 6.23 -8.54
N ARG A 148 -11.79 5.86 -8.07
CA ARG A 148 -12.30 6.29 -6.76
C ARG A 148 -11.34 6.00 -5.59
N PRO A 149 -10.64 4.86 -5.54
CA PRO A 149 -9.71 4.56 -4.46
C PRO A 149 -8.46 5.47 -4.40
N LEU A 150 -8.15 6.25 -5.44
CA LEU A 150 -6.94 7.09 -5.48
C LEU A 150 -6.98 8.20 -4.43
N ALA A 151 -8.08 8.95 -4.39
CA ALA A 151 -8.24 10.11 -3.52
C ALA A 151 -9.04 9.82 -2.24
N ARG A 152 -9.55 8.58 -2.06
CA ARG A 152 -10.43 8.20 -0.95
C ARG A 152 -9.86 8.50 0.44
N TRP A 153 -8.54 8.46 0.60
CA TRP A 153 -7.89 8.81 1.86
C TRP A 153 -8.13 10.26 2.29
N LYS A 154 -8.44 11.17 1.35
CA LYS A 154 -8.74 12.57 1.63
C LYS A 154 -10.05 12.74 2.40
N THR A 155 -11.01 11.82 2.25
CA THR A 155 -12.31 11.88 2.92
C THR A 155 -12.43 10.89 4.08
N VAL A 156 -11.79 9.72 3.97
CA VAL A 156 -11.92 8.64 4.98
C VAL A 156 -10.98 8.82 6.17
N LEU A 157 -9.78 9.38 5.97
CA LEU A 157 -8.84 9.58 7.08
C LEU A 157 -9.13 10.87 7.83
N SER A 158 -8.92 10.85 9.15
CA SER A 158 -8.89 12.08 9.95
C SER A 158 -7.65 12.92 9.60
N GLU A 159 -7.70 14.22 9.86
CA GLU A 159 -6.54 15.10 9.66
C GLU A 159 -5.31 14.62 10.43
N GLU A 160 -5.49 14.13 11.66
CA GLU A 160 -4.40 13.57 12.46
C GLU A 160 -3.75 12.36 11.79
N GLN A 161 -4.54 11.46 11.20
CA GLN A 161 -4.03 10.30 10.46
C GLN A 161 -3.26 10.72 9.20
N LYS A 162 -3.79 11.67 8.43
CA LYS A 162 -3.12 12.20 7.22
C LYS A 162 -1.77 12.82 7.59
N GLN A 163 -1.74 13.63 8.64
CA GLN A 163 -0.55 14.28 9.17
C GLN A 163 0.49 13.26 9.64
N LEU A 164 0.08 12.25 10.42
CA LEU A 164 0.98 11.20 10.91
C LEU A 164 1.57 10.37 9.77
N LEU A 165 0.72 9.88 8.86
CA LEU A 165 1.15 9.06 7.72
C LEU A 165 2.10 9.82 6.79
N THR A 166 1.83 11.11 6.57
CA THR A 166 2.72 11.95 5.79
C THR A 166 4.03 12.15 6.52
N LEU A 167 4.01 12.53 7.81
CA LEU A 167 5.23 12.80 8.58
C LEU A 167 6.18 11.58 8.60
N ILE A 168 5.67 10.39 8.90
CA ILE A 168 6.52 9.19 9.02
C ILE A 168 7.05 8.68 7.66
N ASN A 169 6.34 8.96 6.57
CA ASN A 169 6.69 8.50 5.22
C ASN A 169 7.24 9.61 4.32
N ARG A 170 7.37 10.85 4.82
CA ARG A 170 7.59 12.07 4.03
C ARG A 170 8.75 11.95 3.05
N ARG A 171 9.89 11.43 3.54
CA ARG A 171 11.10 11.20 2.74
C ARG A 171 10.83 10.39 1.47
N TYR A 172 9.91 9.44 1.53
CA TYR A 172 9.62 8.52 0.43
C TYR A 172 8.36 8.93 -0.36
N ILE A 173 7.43 9.67 0.24
CA ILE A 173 6.32 10.31 -0.49
C ILE A 173 6.87 11.16 -1.65
N GLY A 174 7.80 12.08 -1.35
CA GLY A 174 8.41 12.91 -2.39
C GLY A 174 9.21 12.12 -3.41
N LYS A 175 10.03 11.14 -2.98
CA LYS A 175 10.81 10.29 -3.89
C LYS A 175 9.96 9.48 -4.86
N MET A 176 8.76 9.09 -4.43
CA MET A 176 7.84 8.33 -5.26
C MET A 176 6.90 9.24 -6.07
N GLY A 177 7.02 10.57 -5.97
CA GLY A 177 6.21 11.54 -6.70
C GLY A 177 4.77 11.64 -6.21
N TYR A 178 4.51 11.31 -4.94
CA TYR A 178 3.21 11.52 -4.31
C TYR A 178 3.08 12.95 -3.78
N GLU A 179 1.84 13.45 -3.74
CA GLU A 179 1.50 14.78 -3.21
C GLU A 179 1.98 14.91 -1.75
N ASP A 180 2.92 15.82 -1.47
CA ASP A 180 3.27 16.17 -0.08
C ASP A 180 2.18 17.05 0.52
N MET A 181 2.03 17.03 1.84
CA MET A 181 1.11 17.92 2.54
C MET A 181 1.83 18.69 3.66
N PRO A 182 1.43 19.95 3.93
CA PRO A 182 2.02 20.73 5.01
C PRO A 182 1.78 20.03 6.35
N ILE A 183 2.84 19.87 7.14
CA ILE A 183 2.78 19.22 8.44
C ILE A 183 2.52 20.25 9.54
N ARG A 184 1.45 20.04 10.32
CA ARG A 184 1.15 20.79 11.54
C ARG A 184 1.77 20.09 12.73
N TYR A 185 2.97 20.51 13.11
CA TYR A 185 3.68 19.93 14.24
C TYR A 185 2.98 20.25 15.56
N THR A 186 2.45 19.20 16.20
CA THR A 186 1.91 19.28 17.56
C THR A 186 2.67 18.31 18.47
N PRO A 187 2.75 18.55 19.79
CA PRO A 187 3.39 17.61 20.71
C PRO A 187 2.82 16.19 20.59
N ARG A 188 1.50 16.08 20.39
CA ARG A 188 0.81 14.80 20.18
C ARG A 188 1.28 14.10 18.91
N LEU A 189 1.34 14.80 17.77
CA LEU A 189 1.81 14.23 16.50
C LEU A 189 3.26 13.74 16.59
N LEU A 190 4.12 14.55 17.20
CA LEU A 190 5.54 14.19 17.40
C LEU A 190 5.69 12.96 18.29
N LEU A 191 4.95 12.89 19.39
CA LEU A 191 4.95 11.74 20.28
C LEU A 191 4.44 10.47 19.58
N GLN A 192 3.42 10.60 18.74
CA GLN A 192 2.93 9.49 17.92
C GLN A 192 3.98 9.02 16.92
N ALA A 193 4.62 9.94 16.20
CA ALA A 193 5.68 9.62 15.25
C ALA A 193 6.91 9.00 15.94
N ALA A 194 7.29 9.50 17.11
CA ALA A 194 8.35 8.93 17.93
C ALA A 194 8.01 7.52 18.41
N ALA A 195 6.79 7.30 18.90
CA ALA A 195 6.33 5.97 19.32
C ALA A 195 6.31 4.98 18.14
N VAL A 196 5.89 5.42 16.95
CA VAL A 196 6.00 4.63 15.70
C VAL A 196 7.47 4.28 15.46
N GLY A 197 8.36 5.27 15.42
CA GLY A 197 9.80 5.07 15.21
C GLY A 197 10.47 4.13 16.22
N ALA A 198 10.13 4.24 17.50
CA ALA A 198 10.64 3.35 18.55
C ALA A 198 10.21 1.89 18.34
N CYS A 199 8.95 1.66 17.93
CA CYS A 199 8.46 0.33 17.60
C CYS A 199 9.21 -0.29 16.40
N TYR A 200 9.59 0.54 15.41
CA TYR A 200 10.40 0.09 14.27
C TYR A 200 11.77 -0.40 14.71
N LEU A 201 12.48 0.42 15.50
CA LEU A 201 13.84 0.12 15.92
C LEU A 201 13.92 -1.12 16.82
N ALA A 202 12.86 -1.38 17.59
CA ALA A 202 12.78 -2.56 18.45
C ALA A 202 12.43 -3.86 17.69
N GLY A 203 12.39 -3.87 16.34
CA GLY A 203 12.17 -5.09 15.54
C GLY A 203 10.78 -5.71 15.75
N VAL A 204 9.82 -4.91 16.19
CA VAL A 204 8.54 -5.38 16.68
C VAL A 204 7.65 -5.75 15.48
N SER A 205 7.61 -7.03 15.12
CA SER A 205 6.69 -7.52 14.08
C SER A 205 5.22 -7.46 14.54
N PRO A 206 4.28 -6.98 13.68
CA PRO A 206 2.86 -6.93 13.99
C PRO A 206 2.21 -8.32 14.13
N LEU A 207 2.89 -9.39 13.71
CA LEU A 207 2.39 -10.77 13.82
C LEU A 207 2.54 -11.36 15.23
N SER A 208 3.23 -10.67 16.16
CA SER A 208 3.41 -11.17 17.53
C SER A 208 2.34 -10.60 18.49
N HIS A 209 1.62 -11.47 19.22
CA HIS A 209 0.66 -11.05 20.25
C HIS A 209 1.29 -10.31 21.44
N ARG A 210 2.60 -10.47 21.69
CA ARG A 210 3.31 -9.80 22.79
C ARG A 210 3.50 -8.30 22.53
N THR A 211 3.77 -7.94 21.27
CA THR A 211 3.87 -6.58 20.75
C THR A 211 2.69 -5.68 21.14
N ASN A 212 1.46 -6.19 20.94
CA ASN A 212 0.23 -5.40 21.14
C ASN A 212 0.02 -4.98 22.61
N ARG A 213 0.53 -5.75 23.58
CA ARG A 213 0.41 -5.42 25.01
C ARG A 213 1.32 -4.26 25.44
N VAL A 214 2.56 -4.23 24.94
CA VAL A 214 3.52 -3.16 25.26
C VAL A 214 3.06 -1.83 24.66
N LEU A 215 2.59 -1.85 23.41
CA LEU A 215 2.01 -0.68 22.75
C LEU A 215 0.80 -0.14 23.49
N ARG A 216 -0.16 -1.00 23.89
CA ARG A 216 -1.33 -0.56 24.67
C ARG A 216 -0.93 0.09 26.00
N ARG A 217 0.10 -0.41 26.68
CA ARG A 217 0.62 0.19 27.93
C ARG A 217 1.28 1.55 27.70
N LEU A 218 2.14 1.68 26.69
CA LEU A 218 2.76 2.96 26.34
C LEU A 218 1.72 4.01 25.92
N LEU A 219 0.65 3.59 25.23
CA LEU A 219 -0.44 4.48 24.83
C LEU A 219 -1.33 4.89 26.01
N ALA A 220 -1.65 3.96 26.91
CA ALA A 220 -2.38 4.27 28.15
C ALA A 220 -1.61 5.26 29.03
N LEU A 221 -0.28 5.15 29.09
CA LEU A 221 0.57 6.11 29.81
C LEU A 221 0.57 7.51 29.20
N VAL A 222 0.38 7.62 27.89
CA VAL A 222 0.26 8.91 27.19
C VAL A 222 -1.13 9.51 27.32
N GLN A 223 -2.17 8.68 27.39
CA GLN A 223 -3.56 9.13 27.55
C GLN A 223 -3.89 9.52 29.00
N ASN A 224 -3.44 8.74 30.00
CA ASN A 224 -3.73 8.98 31.41
C ASN A 224 -3.03 10.22 32.00
N ARG A 225 -2.06 10.84 31.30
CA ARG A 225 -1.47 12.11 31.74
C ARG A 225 -2.34 13.34 31.47
N ARG A 226 -3.53 13.17 30.87
CA ARG A 226 -4.49 14.26 30.64
C ARG A 226 -5.58 14.38 31.71
N ASP A 227 -5.84 13.31 32.47
CA ASP A 227 -6.91 13.31 33.47
C ASP A 227 -6.42 13.69 34.88
N GLY A 228 -5.16 14.14 35.01
CA GLY A 228 -4.50 14.44 36.28
C GLY A 228 -3.85 15.81 36.35
N SER A 229 -4.28 16.75 35.49
CA SER A 229 -3.83 18.15 35.54
C SER A 229 -5.04 19.07 35.35
N ASP A 230 -5.89 19.09 36.37
CA ASP A 230 -6.71 20.23 36.78
C ASP A 230 -6.08 20.84 38.05
#